data_AF-A0A5C5ZG86-F1
#
_entry.id   AF-A0A5C5ZG86-F1
#
_cell.length_a   1.000
_cell.length_b   1.000
_cell.length_c   1.000
_cell.angle_alpha   90.00
_cell.angle_beta   90.00
_cell.angle_gamma   90.00
#
_symmetry.space_group_name_H-M   'P 1'
#
loop_
_entity.id
_entity.type
_entity.pdbx_description
1 polymer ?
#
loop_
_entity_poly.entity_id
_entity_poly.type
_entity_poly.pdbx_seq_one_letter_code
_entity_poly.pdbx_strand_id
1 'polypeptide(L)'
;MLKTLDARLAHFGYTHEWLRVGVITESGLAAQLSEFEASDDKNKEHYRCAAFLQYIKGLTAVSDSVLNSLLELTDVGSDGCDLRHNRAMELVLGDLLTDQQMTRLLERPNLQEHQCVRRAVDRAIIRLRMHAEGLTDEVFSSVCDLNDQVMQLLVLDRHDLRRNHLEWISQHGHNRALRNRSKTMLQSRKFRSA
;
A
#
# COMPACT_ATOMS: atom_id res chain seq x y z
N MET A 1 2.62 -0.79 -36.99
CA MET A 1 2.57 0.55 -36.36
C MET A 1 1.13 0.86 -35.98
N LEU A 2 0.83 0.92 -34.69
CA LEU A 2 -0.51 1.23 -34.16
C LEU A 2 -0.78 2.73 -34.38
N LYS A 3 -1.56 3.06 -35.42
CA LYS A 3 -1.70 4.46 -35.87
C LYS A 3 -2.71 5.29 -35.08
N THR A 4 -3.71 4.65 -34.47
CA THR A 4 -4.77 5.36 -33.74
C THR A 4 -4.50 5.35 -32.24
N LEU A 5 -5.10 6.30 -31.51
CA LEU A 5 -5.07 6.33 -30.05
C LEU A 5 -5.67 5.04 -29.47
N ASP A 6 -6.84 4.64 -29.95
CA ASP A 6 -7.57 3.47 -29.46
C ASP A 6 -6.77 2.18 -29.64
N ALA A 7 -6.07 2.03 -30.77
CA ALA A 7 -5.23 0.87 -31.02
C ALA A 7 -4.04 0.80 -30.03
N ARG A 8 -3.49 1.94 -29.63
CA ARG A 8 -2.40 2.01 -28.64
C ARG A 8 -2.90 1.74 -27.23
N LEU A 9 -4.07 2.29 -26.86
CA LEU A 9 -4.71 2.01 -25.57
C LEU A 9 -5.00 0.52 -25.42
N ALA A 10 -5.68 -0.06 -26.41
CA ALA A 10 -5.99 -1.48 -26.45
C ALA A 10 -4.72 -2.35 -26.42
N HIS A 11 -3.64 -1.93 -27.08
CA HIS A 11 -2.39 -2.66 -27.08
C HIS A 11 -1.82 -2.84 -25.67
N PHE A 12 -1.80 -1.78 -24.85
CA PHE A 12 -1.31 -1.81 -23.47
C PHE A 12 -2.38 -2.19 -22.45
N GLY A 13 -3.64 -2.34 -22.86
CA GLY A 13 -4.74 -2.68 -21.96
C GLY A 13 -5.26 -1.51 -21.12
N TYR A 14 -5.05 -0.27 -21.58
CA TYR A 14 -5.67 0.92 -21.01
C TYR A 14 -7.08 1.11 -21.54
N THR A 15 -7.97 1.66 -20.72
CA THR A 15 -9.23 2.25 -21.18
C THR A 15 -9.08 3.76 -21.35
N HIS A 16 -10.03 4.41 -22.03
CA HIS A 16 -10.05 5.89 -22.12
C HIS A 16 -10.12 6.57 -20.74
N GLU A 17 -10.59 5.85 -19.72
CA GLU A 17 -10.63 6.34 -18.36
C GLU A 17 -9.23 6.65 -17.81
N TRP A 18 -8.22 5.87 -18.17
CA TRP A 18 -6.83 6.13 -17.80
C TRP A 18 -6.30 7.46 -18.35
N LEU A 19 -6.70 7.81 -19.58
CA LEU A 19 -6.41 9.12 -20.17
C LEU A 19 -7.22 10.23 -19.50
N ARG A 20 -8.51 9.99 -19.25
CA ARG A 20 -9.41 10.98 -18.64
C ARG A 20 -8.95 11.38 -17.24
N VAL A 21 -8.51 10.43 -16.44
CA VAL A 21 -7.95 10.66 -15.10
C VAL A 21 -6.54 11.27 -15.18
N GLY A 22 -5.85 11.09 -16.31
CA GLY A 22 -4.51 11.62 -16.54
C GLY A 22 -3.38 10.72 -16.03
N VAL A 23 -3.68 9.46 -15.69
CA VAL A 23 -2.67 8.46 -15.28
C VAL A 23 -1.70 8.17 -16.42
N ILE A 24 -2.20 8.19 -17.64
CA ILE A 24 -1.40 8.16 -18.87
C ILE A 24 -1.83 9.32 -19.75
N THR A 25 -0.90 9.87 -20.53
CA THR A 25 -1.18 10.89 -21.54
C THR A 25 -0.96 10.31 -22.93
N GLU A 26 -1.48 10.95 -23.98
CA GLU A 26 -1.23 10.48 -25.36
C GLU A 26 0.26 10.44 -25.71
N SER A 27 1.03 11.42 -25.23
CA SER A 27 2.48 11.46 -25.41
C SER A 27 3.18 10.37 -24.59
N GLY A 28 2.73 10.11 -23.36
CA GLY A 28 3.24 9.02 -22.53
C GLY A 28 2.98 7.66 -23.17
N LEU A 29 1.79 7.44 -23.71
CA LEU A 29 1.43 6.21 -24.43
C LEU A 29 2.27 6.02 -25.70
N ALA A 30 2.57 7.09 -26.43
CA ALA A 30 3.46 7.03 -27.58
C ALA A 30 4.89 6.66 -27.16
N ALA A 31 5.39 7.20 -26.04
CA ALA A 31 6.70 6.86 -25.49
C ALA A 31 6.76 5.39 -25.05
N GLN A 32 5.74 4.90 -24.34
CA GLN A 32 5.65 3.49 -23.96
C GLN A 32 5.64 2.56 -25.17
N LEU A 33 4.96 2.91 -26.27
CA LEU A 33 5.00 2.11 -27.49
C LEU A 33 6.41 2.06 -28.09
N SER A 34 7.09 3.20 -28.15
CA SER A 34 8.46 3.26 -28.67
C SER A 34 9.42 2.44 -27.80
N GLU A 35 9.29 2.51 -26.47
CA GLU A 35 10.06 1.72 -25.53
C GLU A 35 9.75 0.23 -25.67
N PHE A 36 8.47 -0.13 -25.74
CA PHE A 36 8.01 -1.50 -25.94
C PHE A 36 8.53 -2.09 -27.24
N GLU A 37 8.64 -1.33 -28.33
CA GLU A 37 9.21 -1.81 -29.59
C GLU A 37 10.72 -2.06 -29.48
N ALA A 38 11.43 -1.20 -28.75
CA ALA A 38 12.89 -1.21 -28.60
C ALA A 38 13.43 -2.13 -27.48
N SER A 39 12.63 -2.43 -26.46
CA SER A 39 13.03 -3.19 -25.28
C SER A 39 12.82 -4.70 -25.44
N ASP A 40 13.50 -5.52 -24.62
CA ASP A 40 13.21 -6.94 -24.50
C ASP A 40 12.00 -7.22 -23.58
N ASP A 41 11.62 -6.26 -22.74
CA ASP A 41 10.47 -6.38 -21.85
C ASP A 41 9.16 -6.11 -22.60
N LYS A 42 8.50 -7.20 -23.00
CA LYS A 42 7.19 -7.19 -23.65
C LYS A 42 6.02 -7.38 -22.67
N ASN A 43 6.24 -7.26 -21.36
CA ASN A 43 5.15 -7.39 -20.39
C ASN A 43 4.36 -6.08 -20.26
N LYS A 44 3.18 -6.04 -20.87
CA LYS A 44 2.27 -4.88 -20.86
C LYS A 44 1.76 -4.51 -19.48
N GLU A 45 1.67 -5.47 -18.56
CA GLU A 45 1.34 -5.23 -17.15
C GLU A 45 2.33 -4.24 -16.52
N HIS A 46 3.64 -4.40 -16.81
CA HIS A 46 4.67 -3.53 -16.25
C HIS A 46 4.46 -2.07 -16.65
N TYR A 47 4.06 -1.80 -17.90
CA TYR A 47 3.80 -0.45 -18.37
C TYR A 47 2.57 0.18 -17.69
N ARG A 48 1.50 -0.60 -17.47
CA ARG A 48 0.32 -0.13 -16.71
C ARG A 48 0.66 0.16 -15.26
N CYS A 49 1.38 -0.74 -14.61
CA CYS A 49 1.84 -0.57 -13.24
C CYS A 49 2.75 0.66 -13.12
N ALA A 50 3.75 0.78 -14.01
CA ALA A 50 4.69 1.90 -14.02
C ALA A 50 3.99 3.25 -14.26
N ALA A 51 3.03 3.33 -15.19
CA ALA A 51 2.25 4.55 -15.42
C ALA A 51 1.48 4.97 -14.16
N PHE A 52 0.82 4.02 -13.49
CA PHE A 52 0.10 4.30 -12.24
C PHE A 52 1.05 4.78 -11.14
N LEU A 53 2.16 4.09 -10.94
CA LEU A 53 3.18 4.45 -9.95
C LEU A 53 3.78 5.83 -10.21
N GLN A 54 4.11 6.12 -11.47
CA GLN A 54 4.63 7.43 -11.86
C GLN A 54 3.61 8.55 -11.60
N TYR A 55 2.33 8.31 -11.93
CA TYR A 55 1.26 9.26 -11.68
C TYR A 55 1.11 9.56 -10.18
N ILE A 56 0.97 8.54 -9.34
CA ILE A 56 0.76 8.75 -7.89
C ILE A 56 1.99 9.32 -7.19
N LYS A 57 3.20 9.03 -7.67
CA LYS A 57 4.45 9.61 -7.16
C LYS A 57 4.53 11.13 -7.36
N GLY A 58 3.80 11.66 -8.35
CA GLY A 58 3.67 13.09 -8.59
C GLY A 58 2.66 13.79 -7.66
N LEU A 59 1.91 13.03 -6.85
CA LEU A 59 0.89 13.57 -5.95
C LEU A 59 1.44 13.73 -4.54
N THR A 60 0.97 14.74 -3.84
CA THR A 60 1.21 14.93 -2.40
C THR A 60 0.00 14.49 -1.56
N ALA A 61 -1.20 14.53 -2.14
CA ALA A 61 -2.44 14.08 -1.54
C ALA A 61 -3.44 13.77 -2.66
N VAL A 62 -4.46 12.96 -2.36
CA VAL A 62 -5.51 12.59 -3.30
C VAL A 62 -6.87 13.08 -2.77
N SER A 63 -7.65 13.78 -3.60
CA SER A 63 -9.04 14.13 -3.25
C SER A 63 -9.97 12.92 -3.37
N ASP A 64 -11.12 12.94 -2.71
CA ASP A 64 -12.10 11.85 -2.81
C ASP A 64 -12.55 11.57 -4.26
N SER A 65 -12.69 12.61 -5.08
CA SER A 65 -13.07 12.47 -6.49
C SER A 65 -11.99 11.76 -7.31
N VAL A 66 -10.72 12.12 -7.09
CA VAL A 66 -9.58 11.49 -7.76
C VAL A 66 -9.41 10.05 -7.26
N LEU A 67 -9.50 9.82 -5.94
CA LEU A 67 -9.44 8.49 -5.36
C LEU A 67 -10.48 7.55 -5.97
N ASN A 68 -11.73 7.99 -6.04
CA ASN A 68 -12.79 7.18 -6.64
C ASN A 68 -12.49 6.85 -8.10
N SER A 69 -12.03 7.84 -8.88
CA SER A 69 -11.68 7.63 -10.29
C SER A 69 -10.51 6.64 -10.45
N LEU A 70 -9.49 6.71 -9.59
CA LEU A 70 -8.35 5.79 -9.63
C LEU A 70 -8.74 4.35 -9.27
N LEU A 71 -9.69 4.17 -8.35
CA LEU A 71 -10.18 2.85 -7.94
C LEU A 71 -11.16 2.23 -8.95
N GLU A 72 -11.79 3.07 -9.77
CA GLU A 72 -12.72 2.66 -10.83
C GLU A 72 -12.02 2.37 -12.15
N LEU A 73 -10.70 2.63 -12.24
CA LEU A 73 -9.90 2.23 -13.40
C LEU A 73 -10.06 0.73 -13.67
N THR A 74 -10.33 0.42 -14.92
CA THR A 74 -10.42 -0.94 -15.44
C THR A 74 -9.27 -1.22 -16.38
N ASP A 75 -8.76 -2.45 -16.32
CA ASP A 75 -7.72 -2.97 -17.17
C ASP A 75 -8.36 -3.84 -18.26
N VAL A 76 -8.04 -3.59 -19.52
CA VAL A 76 -8.60 -4.33 -20.69
C VAL A 76 -7.50 -4.99 -21.51
N GLY A 77 -6.39 -5.32 -20.86
CA GLY A 77 -5.25 -5.97 -21.48
C GLY A 77 -5.55 -7.38 -21.93
N SER A 78 -4.96 -7.78 -23.06
CA SER A 78 -5.07 -9.14 -23.59
C SER A 78 -4.38 -10.20 -22.71
N ASP A 79 -3.63 -9.77 -21.69
CA ASP A 79 -2.97 -10.61 -20.69
C ASP A 79 -3.91 -11.01 -19.53
N GLY A 80 -5.13 -10.46 -19.48
CA GLY A 80 -6.12 -10.78 -18.45
C GLY A 80 -5.76 -10.30 -17.04
N CYS A 81 -4.75 -9.44 -16.90
CA CYS A 81 -4.32 -8.94 -15.60
C CYS A 81 -5.23 -7.79 -15.12
N ASP A 82 -5.83 -7.95 -13.93
CA ASP A 82 -6.58 -6.92 -13.22
C ASP A 82 -5.68 -6.33 -12.11
N LEU A 83 -5.31 -5.07 -12.26
CA LEU A 83 -4.41 -4.37 -11.36
C LEU A 83 -5.14 -3.62 -10.25
N ARG A 84 -6.46 -3.81 -10.06
CA ARG A 84 -7.26 -3.09 -9.06
C ARG A 84 -6.70 -3.21 -7.65
N HIS A 85 -6.37 -4.42 -7.20
CA HIS A 85 -5.83 -4.64 -5.85
C HIS A 85 -4.44 -4.04 -5.72
N ASN A 86 -3.61 -4.13 -6.76
CA ASN A 86 -2.30 -3.50 -6.78
C ASN A 86 -2.42 -1.97 -6.68
N ARG A 87 -3.31 -1.33 -7.47
CA ARG A 87 -3.58 0.11 -7.37
C ARG A 87 -4.02 0.52 -5.96
N ALA A 88 -4.94 -0.23 -5.35
CA ALA A 88 -5.38 0.03 -3.98
C ALA A 88 -4.23 -0.08 -2.97
N MET A 89 -3.37 -1.10 -3.11
CA MET A 89 -2.17 -1.26 -2.29
C MET A 89 -1.22 -0.06 -2.44
N GLU A 90 -0.93 0.36 -3.66
CA GLU A 90 0.00 1.47 -3.93
C GLU A 90 -0.53 2.80 -3.37
N LEU A 91 -1.84 3.03 -3.43
CA LEU A 91 -2.46 4.21 -2.81
C LEU A 91 -2.29 4.22 -1.28
N VAL A 92 -2.45 3.05 -0.64
CA VAL A 92 -2.27 2.89 0.82
C VAL A 92 -0.80 3.01 1.23
N LEU A 93 0.11 2.50 0.41
CA LEU A 93 1.55 2.52 0.69
C LEU A 93 2.21 3.87 0.35
N GLY A 94 1.60 4.67 -0.53
CA GLY A 94 2.12 5.96 -0.96
C GLY A 94 1.90 7.11 0.02
N ASP A 95 1.32 6.88 1.19
CA ASP A 95 0.98 7.90 2.20
C ASP A 95 0.14 9.07 1.64
N LEU A 96 -0.67 8.80 0.62
CA LEU A 96 -1.49 9.81 -0.09
C LEU A 96 -2.89 10.00 0.49
N LEU A 97 -3.31 9.08 1.35
CA LEU A 97 -4.68 8.95 1.82
C LEU A 97 -4.82 9.44 3.26
N THR A 98 -5.92 10.11 3.53
CA THR A 98 -6.36 10.39 4.90
C THR A 98 -6.89 9.13 5.59
N ASP A 99 -6.95 9.14 6.93
CA ASP A 99 -7.58 8.09 7.74
C ASP A 99 -8.98 7.74 7.24
N GLN A 100 -9.78 8.77 6.96
CA GLN A 100 -11.15 8.58 6.48
C GLN A 100 -11.20 7.93 5.09
N GLN A 101 -10.25 8.26 4.20
CA GLN A 101 -10.16 7.64 2.88
C GLN A 101 -9.71 6.18 2.98
N MET A 102 -8.79 5.86 3.88
CA MET A 102 -8.39 4.47 4.14
C MET A 102 -9.52 3.63 4.71
N THR A 103 -10.31 4.15 5.65
CA THR A 103 -11.50 3.44 6.13
C THR A 103 -12.50 3.19 4.99
N ARG A 104 -12.77 4.21 4.16
CA ARG A 104 -13.67 4.09 3.00
C ARG A 104 -13.17 3.11 1.93
N LEU A 105 -11.85 2.89 1.81
CA LEU A 105 -11.33 1.83 0.94
C LEU A 105 -11.84 0.44 1.34
N LEU A 106 -11.94 0.17 2.65
CA LEU A 106 -12.38 -1.13 3.17
C LEU A 106 -13.90 -1.30 3.14
N GLU A 107 -14.67 -0.24 2.90
CA GLU A 107 -16.11 -0.33 2.69
C GLU A 107 -16.46 -0.85 1.30
N ARG A 108 -15.50 -0.86 0.36
CA ARG A 108 -15.71 -1.39 -1.00
C ARG A 108 -15.66 -2.93 -0.97
N PRO A 109 -16.72 -3.65 -1.38
CA PRO A 109 -16.80 -5.11 -1.26
C PRO A 109 -15.59 -5.84 -1.88
N ASN A 110 -15.17 -5.40 -3.08
CA ASN A 110 -14.06 -6.02 -3.82
C ASN A 110 -12.68 -5.84 -3.16
N LEU A 111 -12.54 -4.89 -2.23
CA LEU A 111 -11.29 -4.62 -1.51
C LEU A 111 -11.35 -5.17 -0.08
N GLN A 112 -12.53 -5.15 0.55
CA GLN A 112 -12.75 -5.66 1.90
C GLN A 112 -12.38 -7.14 2.04
N GLU A 113 -12.70 -7.94 1.02
CA GLU A 113 -12.43 -9.37 1.00
C GLU A 113 -10.94 -9.69 0.71
N HIS A 114 -10.19 -8.74 0.14
CA HIS A 114 -8.80 -8.95 -0.24
C HIS A 114 -7.86 -8.75 0.96
N GLN A 115 -7.43 -9.87 1.56
CA GLN A 115 -6.66 -9.87 2.82
C GLN A 115 -5.40 -8.99 2.79
N CYS A 116 -4.69 -8.93 1.67
CA CYS A 116 -3.48 -8.09 1.57
C CYS A 116 -3.79 -6.60 1.65
N VAL A 117 -4.88 -6.14 1.00
CA VAL A 117 -5.30 -4.73 1.01
C VAL A 117 -5.75 -4.36 2.41
N ARG A 118 -6.57 -5.21 3.04
CA ARG A 118 -7.02 -5.00 4.42
C ARG A 118 -5.85 -4.85 5.39
N ARG A 119 -4.90 -5.79 5.34
CA ARG A 119 -3.69 -5.71 6.19
C ARG A 119 -2.86 -4.46 5.92
N ALA A 120 -2.76 -4.02 4.66
CA ALA A 120 -2.03 -2.80 4.35
C ALA A 120 -2.71 -1.57 4.94
N VAL A 121 -4.05 -1.49 4.85
CA VAL A 121 -4.84 -0.42 5.46
C VAL A 121 -4.70 -0.44 6.99
N ASP A 122 -4.86 -1.60 7.63
CA ASP A 122 -4.72 -1.75 9.08
C ASP A 122 -3.33 -1.27 9.55
N ARG A 123 -2.27 -1.69 8.83
CA ARG A 123 -0.91 -1.22 9.11
C ARG A 123 -0.78 0.29 8.95
N ALA A 124 -1.31 0.87 7.88
CA ALA A 124 -1.23 2.30 7.61
C ALA A 124 -1.92 3.12 8.70
N ILE A 125 -3.16 2.73 9.08
CA ILE A 125 -3.92 3.38 10.15
C ILE A 125 -3.16 3.29 11.49
N ILE A 126 -2.67 2.11 11.86
CA ILE A 126 -1.93 1.96 13.13
C ILE A 126 -0.64 2.80 13.11
N ARG A 127 0.07 2.88 11.98
CA ARG A 127 1.27 3.73 11.86
C ARG A 127 0.95 5.20 12.05
N LEU A 128 -0.12 5.69 11.42
CA LEU A 128 -0.54 7.09 11.54
C LEU A 128 -0.91 7.42 12.98
N ARG A 129 -1.70 6.56 13.62
CA ARG A 129 -2.05 6.66 15.04
C ARG A 129 -0.80 6.65 15.94
N MET A 130 0.11 5.71 15.72
CA MET A 130 1.36 5.64 16.47
C MET A 130 2.24 6.89 16.28
N HIS A 131 2.20 7.52 15.11
CA HIS A 131 2.91 8.77 14.85
C HIS A 131 2.23 9.97 15.55
N ALA A 132 0.90 10.08 15.48
CA ALA A 132 0.15 11.20 16.01
C ALA A 132 0.00 11.16 17.55
N GLU A 133 -0.24 9.98 18.10
CA GLU A 133 -0.60 9.76 19.51
C GLU A 133 0.57 9.22 20.34
N GLY A 134 1.58 8.63 19.69
CA GLY A 134 2.57 7.76 20.33
C GLY A 134 2.06 6.33 20.53
N LEU A 135 2.85 5.51 21.23
CA LEU A 135 2.51 4.13 21.52
C LEU A 135 1.63 4.03 22.80
N THR A 136 0.41 4.53 22.70
CA THR A 136 -0.61 4.41 23.76
C THR A 136 -1.08 2.96 23.95
N ASP A 137 -1.83 2.68 25.02
CA ASP A 137 -2.38 1.35 25.28
C ASP A 137 -3.37 0.95 24.17
N GLU A 138 -4.16 1.89 23.65
CA GLU A 138 -5.11 1.67 22.55
C GLU A 138 -4.39 1.35 21.23
N VAL A 139 -3.33 2.10 20.90
CA VAL A 139 -2.52 1.85 19.69
C VAL A 139 -1.83 0.49 19.81
N PHE A 140 -1.27 0.17 20.99
CA PHE A 140 -0.65 -1.12 21.22
C PHE A 140 -1.65 -2.27 21.13
N SER A 141 -2.87 -2.11 21.65
CA SER A 141 -3.94 -3.10 21.49
C SER A 141 -4.23 -3.37 20.01
N SER A 142 -4.31 -2.34 19.17
CA SER A 142 -4.50 -2.53 17.72
C SER A 142 -3.35 -3.32 17.06
N VAL A 143 -2.10 -3.13 17.52
CA VAL A 143 -0.96 -3.95 17.07
C VAL A 143 -1.10 -5.40 17.50
N CYS A 144 -1.55 -5.64 18.74
CA CYS A 144 -1.80 -6.97 19.27
C CYS A 144 -2.87 -7.71 18.47
N ASP A 145 -4.00 -7.04 18.20
CA ASP A 145 -5.14 -7.60 17.47
C ASP A 145 -4.77 -7.95 16.02
N LEU A 146 -3.98 -7.10 15.36
CA LEU A 146 -3.51 -7.34 14.01
C LEU A 146 -2.51 -8.53 13.95
N ASN A 147 -1.82 -8.83 15.06
CA ASN A 147 -0.81 -9.88 15.22
C ASN A 147 0.16 -9.99 14.03
N ASP A 148 0.70 -8.85 13.63
CA ASP A 148 1.53 -8.73 12.43
C ASP A 148 3.02 -8.51 12.78
N GLN A 149 3.90 -9.27 12.10
CA GLN A 149 5.34 -9.20 12.34
C GLN A 149 5.90 -7.79 12.11
N VAL A 150 5.49 -7.11 11.04
CA VAL A 150 6.04 -5.80 10.68
C VAL A 150 5.67 -4.77 11.73
N MET A 151 4.41 -4.78 12.19
CA MET A 151 3.95 -3.87 13.24
C MET A 151 4.60 -4.16 14.59
N GLN A 152 4.77 -5.43 14.96
CA GLN A 152 5.45 -5.78 16.20
C GLN A 152 6.94 -5.38 16.16
N LEU A 153 7.62 -5.53 15.02
CA LEU A 153 8.99 -5.02 14.84
C LEU A 153 9.04 -3.50 15.01
N LEU A 154 8.12 -2.77 14.38
CA LEU A 154 8.03 -1.32 14.49
C LEU A 154 7.87 -0.88 15.95
N VAL A 155 7.00 -1.56 16.72
CA VAL A 155 6.82 -1.29 18.15
C VAL A 155 8.12 -1.49 18.94
N LEU A 156 8.92 -2.51 18.63
CA LEU A 156 10.19 -2.74 19.34
C LEU A 156 11.24 -1.64 19.10
N ASP A 157 11.13 -0.89 18.01
CA ASP A 157 12.04 0.20 17.67
C ASP A 157 11.58 1.57 18.21
N ARG A 158 10.44 1.61 18.91
CA ARG A 158 9.87 2.83 19.50
C ARG A 158 10.58 3.31 20.77
N HIS A 159 10.72 4.63 20.91
CA HIS A 159 11.37 5.23 22.09
C HIS A 159 10.49 5.20 23.35
N ASP A 160 9.18 5.37 23.16
CA ASP A 160 8.09 5.33 24.14
C ASP A 160 7.62 3.91 24.47
N LEU A 161 8.36 2.88 24.02
CA LEU A 161 8.13 1.49 24.40
C LEU A 161 8.21 1.30 25.92
N ARG A 162 7.18 0.66 26.49
CA ARG A 162 7.04 0.34 27.92
C ARG A 162 7.29 -1.15 28.20
N ARG A 163 7.56 -1.48 29.47
CA ARG A 163 7.85 -2.84 29.93
C ARG A 163 6.69 -3.82 29.66
N ASN A 164 5.46 -3.41 29.94
CA ASN A 164 4.25 -4.21 29.69
C ASN A 164 4.11 -4.62 28.20
N HIS A 165 4.44 -3.73 27.26
CA HIS A 165 4.44 -4.06 25.83
C HIS A 165 5.44 -5.18 25.49
N LEU A 166 6.64 -5.10 26.04
CA LEU A 166 7.67 -6.12 25.87
C LEU A 166 7.28 -7.47 26.48
N GLU A 167 6.66 -7.46 27.67
CA GLU A 167 6.15 -8.66 28.32
C GLU A 167 5.11 -9.34 27.43
N TRP A 168 4.17 -8.58 26.87
CA TRP A 168 3.18 -9.11 25.94
C TRP A 168 3.83 -9.72 24.69
N ILE A 169 4.72 -8.99 24.01
CA ILE A 169 5.39 -9.51 22.79
C ILE A 169 6.27 -10.73 23.12
N SER A 170 6.86 -10.81 24.31
CA SER A 170 7.67 -11.97 24.72
C SER A 170 6.87 -13.28 24.80
N GLN A 171 5.57 -13.18 25.07
CA GLN A 171 4.64 -14.29 25.21
C GLN A 171 3.89 -14.56 23.90
N HIS A 172 3.39 -13.51 23.25
CA HIS A 172 2.45 -13.58 22.11
C HIS A 172 3.05 -13.16 20.77
N GLY A 173 4.34 -12.78 20.73
CA GLY A 173 4.97 -12.28 19.52
C GLY A 173 4.81 -13.23 18.34
N HIS A 174 4.53 -12.66 17.17
CA HIS A 174 4.12 -13.35 15.94
C HIS A 174 5.01 -14.55 15.59
N ASN A 175 6.32 -14.43 15.83
CA ASN A 175 7.27 -15.52 15.64
C ASN A 175 8.28 -15.61 16.80
N ARG A 176 9.05 -16.72 16.81
CA ARG A 176 10.05 -17.00 17.86
C ARG A 176 11.12 -15.91 17.95
N ALA A 177 11.52 -15.33 16.82
CA ALA A 177 12.56 -14.29 16.77
C ALA A 177 12.10 -13.04 17.53
N LEU A 178 10.87 -12.59 17.29
CA LEU A 178 10.25 -11.48 18.01
C LEU A 178 10.15 -11.77 19.52
N ARG A 179 9.64 -12.94 19.90
CA ARG A 179 9.54 -13.34 21.32
C ARG A 179 10.90 -13.31 22.02
N ASN A 180 11.94 -13.85 21.37
CA ASN A 180 13.30 -13.86 21.91
C ASN A 180 13.88 -12.44 22.00
N ARG A 181 13.72 -11.62 20.96
CA ARG A 181 14.17 -10.23 20.95
C ARG A 181 13.58 -9.46 22.13
N SER A 182 12.27 -9.60 22.36
CA SER A 182 11.60 -8.96 23.50
C SER A 182 12.12 -9.45 24.86
N LYS A 183 12.37 -10.76 25.01
CA LYS A 183 12.98 -11.32 26.24
C LYS A 183 14.36 -10.72 26.52
N THR A 184 15.20 -10.59 25.49
CA THR A 184 16.51 -9.93 25.61
C THR A 184 16.36 -8.46 25.98
N MET A 185 15.41 -7.73 25.39
CA MET A 185 15.15 -6.33 25.72
C MET A 185 14.67 -6.13 27.16
N LEU A 186 13.83 -7.03 27.69
CA LEU A 186 13.40 -7.02 29.10
C LEU A 186 14.57 -7.11 30.08
N GLN A 187 15.68 -7.73 29.66
CA GLN A 187 16.91 -7.82 30.45
C GLN A 187 17.80 -6.58 30.29
N SER A 188 17.45 -5.58 29.48
CA SER A 188 18.26 -4.36 29.37
C SER A 188 18.06 -3.44 30.57
N ARG A 189 19.05 -2.58 30.86
CA ARG A 189 18.98 -1.62 31.98
C ARG A 189 17.74 -0.73 31.92
N LYS A 190 17.29 -0.35 30.72
CA LYS A 190 16.09 0.47 30.49
C LYS A 190 14.83 -0.13 31.11
N PHE A 191 14.69 -1.45 31.12
CA PHE A 191 13.44 -2.13 31.49
C PHE A 191 13.53 -2.96 32.77
N ARG A 192 14.69 -3.05 33.43
CA ARG A 192 14.86 -3.78 34.71
C ARG A 192 14.32 -3.03 35.93
N SER A 193 14.28 -1.70 35.87
CA SER A 193 13.99 -0.82 37.01
C SER A 193 12.67 -0.05 36.86
N ALA A 194 11.85 -0.42 35.88
CA ALA A 194 10.57 0.18 35.56
C ALA A 194 9.43 -0.73 36.01
#